data_AF-A0A563E536-F1
#
_entry.id   AF-A0A563E536-F1
#
_cell.length_a   1.000
_cell.length_b   1.000
_cell.length_c   1.000
_cell.angle_alpha   90.00
_cell.angle_beta   90.00
_cell.angle_gamma   90.00
#
_symmetry.space_group_name_H-M   'P 1'
#
loop_
_entity.id
_entity.type
_entity.pdbx_description
1 polymer ?
#
loop_
_entity_poly.entity_id
_entity_poly.type
_entity_poly.pdbx_seq_one_letter_code
_entity_poly.pdbx_strand_id
1 'polypeptide(L)'
;MPRNIYTEDHEALRSTAREFVQRTLQPHAEQMLKAKAIEREIWLEAGSKGLLGLEIPEEFGGAGSPDYRFNAVLAEEMSAFNAATSSCFGIHSDVCPPYIIDLGTDEQKQRWLPGMATGEKICAIAMTEPSGGSDLAALKTTGVRDGDDWIINGSKTFITNGFQADLVIVATRTDPSKGAKGITLFMIEDGMAGFSRGRKLDKVGQEESDTAELFFDNVRVPDTNRLGEEGMGFISMMQRLPQERVGAAVSNVAHAKAILLETLEYVKERKAFGQSIGSFQHNKFKLAEMVTRIEVAEAYVDDCIEAHAEGTLTPIDAAKAKWFSAEVQNDVLDDCVQLYGGYGFMNEYRVARAWRDARVTKIWAGSNEIMKELIGRDLGL
;
A
#
# COMPACT_ATOMS: atom_id res chain seq x y z
N MET A 1 24.78 -5.95 1.89
CA MET A 1 25.62 -5.11 0.99
C MET A 1 25.26 -3.63 1.18
N PRO A 2 26.14 -2.64 0.91
CA PRO A 2 25.72 -1.24 0.88
C PRO A 2 24.69 -1.03 -0.24
N ARG A 3 23.61 -0.31 0.03
CA ARG A 3 22.61 0.09 -0.96
C ARG A 3 23.06 1.40 -1.57
N ASN A 4 23.21 1.43 -2.89
CA ASN A 4 23.79 2.57 -3.61
C ASN A 4 22.75 3.36 -4.43
N ILE A 5 21.46 3.02 -4.28
CA ILE A 5 20.38 3.63 -5.06
C ILE A 5 19.98 5.02 -4.53
N TYR A 6 20.34 5.34 -3.28
CA TYR A 6 19.94 6.56 -2.57
C TYR A 6 21.04 7.63 -2.55
N THR A 7 20.63 8.89 -2.68
CA THR A 7 21.49 10.09 -2.61
C THR A 7 21.34 10.80 -1.25
N GLU A 8 22.08 11.89 -1.05
CA GLU A 8 21.96 12.70 0.18
C GLU A 8 20.54 13.23 0.41
N ASP A 9 19.82 13.62 -0.64
CA ASP A 9 18.44 14.10 -0.54
C ASP A 9 17.48 13.00 -0.07
N HIS A 10 17.67 11.77 -0.57
CA HIS A 10 16.90 10.60 -0.14
C HIS A 10 17.16 10.29 1.34
N GLU A 11 18.41 10.38 1.79
CA GLU A 11 18.76 10.16 3.20
C GLU A 11 18.30 11.31 4.13
N ALA A 12 18.19 12.53 3.61
CA ALA A 12 17.56 13.65 4.31
C ALA A 12 16.05 13.41 4.51
N LEU A 13 15.33 12.95 3.49
CA LEU A 13 13.94 12.53 3.63
C LEU A 13 13.83 11.37 4.62
N ARG A 14 14.71 10.37 4.54
CA ARG A 14 14.74 9.23 5.46
C ARG A 14 14.81 9.69 6.91
N SER A 15 15.69 10.66 7.19
CA SER A 15 15.84 11.24 8.52
C SER A 15 14.55 11.92 8.99
N THR A 16 13.88 12.65 8.09
CA THR A 16 12.59 13.31 8.37
C THR A 16 11.48 12.30 8.65
N ALA A 17 11.35 11.27 7.81
CA ALA A 17 10.36 10.21 7.97
C ALA A 17 10.59 9.41 9.26
N ARG A 18 11.86 9.10 9.59
CA ARG A 18 12.23 8.44 10.85
C ARG A 18 11.86 9.27 12.07
N GLU A 19 12.12 10.58 12.03
CA GLU A 19 11.74 11.48 13.11
C GLU A 19 10.22 11.49 13.30
N PHE A 20 9.45 11.55 12.21
CA PHE A 20 7.99 11.45 12.26
C PHE A 20 7.52 10.12 12.86
N VAL A 21 8.11 8.99 12.45
CA VAL A 21 7.81 7.68 13.06
C VAL A 21 8.04 7.71 14.57
N GLN A 22 9.18 8.23 15.02
CA GLN A 22 9.57 8.22 16.44
C GLN A 22 8.74 9.19 17.29
N ARG A 23 8.46 10.40 16.77
CA ARG A 23 7.80 11.47 17.54
C ARG A 23 6.29 11.45 17.43
N THR A 24 5.76 10.91 16.34
CA THR A 24 4.32 10.95 16.02
C THR A 24 3.72 9.56 16.07
N LEU A 25 4.23 8.60 15.29
CA LEU A 25 3.57 7.29 15.20
C LEU A 25 3.76 6.42 16.45
N GLN A 26 4.99 6.31 16.95
CA GLN A 26 5.29 5.45 18.11
C GLN A 26 4.46 5.79 19.36
N PRO A 27 4.30 7.07 19.76
CA PRO A 27 3.43 7.42 20.90
C PRO A 27 1.95 7.10 20.69
N HIS A 28 1.48 7.01 19.44
CA HIS A 28 0.06 6.78 19.11
C HIS A 28 -0.25 5.31 18.78
N ALA A 29 0.73 4.40 18.81
CA ALA A 29 0.57 3.00 18.38
C ALA A 29 -0.63 2.28 19.02
N GLU A 30 -0.75 2.35 20.35
CA GLU A 30 -1.84 1.69 21.09
C GLU A 30 -3.21 2.34 20.81
N GLN A 31 -3.22 3.65 20.57
CA GLN A 31 -4.46 4.35 20.26
C GLN A 31 -4.94 4.00 18.84
N MET A 32 -4.04 3.89 17.86
CA MET A 32 -4.36 3.43 16.51
C MET A 32 -5.00 2.02 16.52
N LEU A 33 -4.44 1.11 17.31
CA LEU A 33 -4.99 -0.24 17.51
C LEU A 33 -6.42 -0.19 18.08
N LYS A 34 -6.62 0.59 19.16
CA LYS A 34 -7.92 0.75 19.81
C LYS A 34 -8.95 1.41 18.88
N ALA A 35 -8.54 2.44 18.15
CA ALA A 35 -9.39 3.16 17.21
C ALA A 35 -9.70 2.33 15.97
N LYS A 36 -8.89 1.32 15.65
CA LYS A 36 -8.87 0.59 14.38
C LYS A 36 -8.77 1.55 13.18
N ALA A 37 -7.91 2.56 13.31
CA ALA A 37 -7.68 3.60 12.30
C ALA A 37 -6.41 4.36 12.66
N ILE A 38 -5.83 5.00 11.64
CA ILE A 38 -4.87 6.09 11.82
C ILE A 38 -5.67 7.39 12.00
N GLU A 39 -5.42 8.12 13.08
CA GLU A 39 -6.17 9.31 13.43
C GLU A 39 -5.88 10.47 12.46
N ARG A 40 -6.88 11.33 12.23
CA ARG A 40 -6.79 12.43 11.26
C ARG A 40 -5.64 13.38 11.55
N GLU A 41 -5.35 13.59 12.82
CA GLU A 41 -4.26 14.43 13.31
C GLU A 41 -2.90 13.91 12.82
N ILE A 42 -2.70 12.60 12.70
CA ILE A 42 -1.47 11.99 12.19
C ILE A 42 -1.31 12.29 10.69
N TRP A 43 -2.40 12.25 9.92
CA TRP A 43 -2.38 12.61 8.50
C TRP A 43 -2.06 14.08 8.28
N LEU A 44 -2.69 14.97 9.04
CA LEU A 44 -2.42 16.41 8.98
C LEU A 44 -0.97 16.73 9.38
N GLU A 45 -0.44 16.04 10.40
CA GLU A 45 0.95 16.22 10.80
C GLU A 45 1.92 15.73 9.71
N ALA A 46 1.65 14.57 9.10
CA ALA A 46 2.43 14.07 7.97
C ALA A 46 2.44 15.05 6.79
N GLY A 47 1.28 15.60 6.45
CA GLY A 47 1.13 16.62 5.41
C GLY A 47 1.93 17.89 5.73
N SER A 48 1.89 18.35 6.99
CA SER A 48 2.67 19.52 7.44
C SER A 48 4.19 19.35 7.33
N LYS A 49 4.67 18.10 7.30
CA LYS A 49 6.08 17.72 7.12
C LYS A 49 6.43 17.40 5.65
N GLY A 50 5.47 17.55 4.72
CA GLY A 50 5.67 17.26 3.30
C GLY A 50 5.74 15.77 2.97
N LEU A 51 5.25 14.88 3.84
CA LEU A 51 5.39 13.42 3.66
C LEU A 51 4.28 12.80 2.79
N LEU A 52 3.22 13.54 2.46
CA LEU A 52 2.06 12.99 1.72
C LEU A 52 2.03 13.35 0.24
N GLY A 53 2.73 14.41 -0.16
CA GLY A 53 2.67 14.96 -1.52
C GLY A 53 3.98 14.90 -2.29
N LEU A 54 4.78 13.83 -2.13
CA LEU A 54 6.12 13.74 -2.73
C LEU A 54 6.11 13.92 -4.27
N GLU A 55 5.19 13.24 -4.95
CA GLU A 55 5.01 13.34 -6.40
C GLU A 55 4.04 14.45 -6.84
N ILE A 56 3.27 15.01 -5.90
CA ILE A 56 2.29 16.06 -6.21
C ILE A 56 3.04 17.32 -6.66
N PRO A 57 2.70 17.93 -7.80
CA PRO A 57 3.37 19.15 -8.28
C PRO A 57 3.35 20.29 -7.25
N GLU A 58 4.40 21.11 -7.23
CA GLU A 58 4.55 22.22 -6.27
C GLU A 58 3.39 23.21 -6.33
N GLU A 59 2.81 23.46 -7.51
CA GLU A 59 1.65 24.34 -7.68
C GLU A 59 0.39 23.84 -6.96
N PHE A 60 0.35 22.54 -6.63
CA PHE A 60 -0.71 21.92 -5.84
C PHE A 60 -0.25 21.59 -4.41
N GLY A 61 0.87 22.16 -3.95
CA GLY A 61 1.33 22.06 -2.56
C GLY A 61 2.12 20.78 -2.22
N GLY A 62 2.56 20.02 -3.22
CA GLY A 62 3.47 18.89 -3.02
C GLY A 62 4.95 19.26 -3.22
N ALA A 63 5.81 18.25 -3.30
CA ALA A 63 7.26 18.41 -3.51
C ALA A 63 7.68 18.34 -5.00
N GLY A 64 6.76 17.95 -5.89
CA GLY A 64 7.00 17.92 -7.34
C GLY A 64 8.10 16.98 -7.80
N SER A 65 8.46 15.96 -7.01
CA SER A 65 9.54 15.04 -7.36
C SER A 65 9.03 13.85 -8.15
N PRO A 66 9.46 13.66 -9.42
CA PRO A 66 9.12 12.46 -10.19
C PRO A 66 9.99 11.25 -9.79
N ASP A 67 10.93 11.41 -8.85
CA ASP A 67 11.85 10.36 -8.44
C ASP A 67 11.20 9.44 -7.40
N TYR A 68 10.80 8.24 -7.85
CA TYR A 68 10.13 7.23 -7.02
C TYR A 68 10.94 6.81 -5.78
N ARG A 69 12.25 7.02 -5.76
CA ARG A 69 13.09 6.69 -4.61
C ARG A 69 12.68 7.44 -3.34
N PHE A 70 12.10 8.63 -3.44
CA PHE A 70 11.55 9.32 -2.26
C PHE A 70 10.36 8.56 -1.65
N ASN A 71 9.46 8.04 -2.48
CA ASN A 71 8.34 7.21 -2.05
C ASN A 71 8.84 5.88 -1.44
N ALA A 72 9.85 5.27 -2.05
CA ALA A 72 10.50 4.06 -1.50
C ALA A 72 11.09 4.32 -0.10
N VAL A 73 11.80 5.42 0.10
CA VAL A 73 12.34 5.82 1.42
C VAL A 73 11.21 5.97 2.45
N LEU A 74 10.12 6.64 2.09
CA LEU A 74 8.98 6.81 2.98
C LEU A 74 8.35 5.46 3.36
N ALA A 75 8.13 4.59 2.37
CA ALA A 75 7.56 3.26 2.57
C ALA A 75 8.45 2.41 3.48
N GLU A 76 9.77 2.49 3.37
CA GLU A 76 10.72 1.78 4.24
C GLU A 76 10.58 2.19 5.71
N GLU A 77 10.57 3.50 6.00
CA GLU A 77 10.48 3.99 7.37
C GLU A 77 9.09 3.71 7.99
N MET A 78 8.01 3.83 7.22
CA MET A 78 6.67 3.46 7.69
C MET A 78 6.55 1.95 7.96
N SER A 79 7.11 1.12 7.08
CA SER A 79 7.08 -0.34 7.21
C SER A 79 7.94 -0.84 8.38
N ALA A 80 8.99 -0.10 8.72
CA ALA A 80 9.79 -0.36 9.91
C ALA A 80 9.03 -0.09 11.22
N PHE A 81 7.94 0.69 11.18
CA PHE A 81 7.00 0.86 12.30
C PHE A 81 5.95 -0.25 12.33
N ASN A 82 5.04 -0.29 11.35
CA ASN A 82 4.06 -1.37 11.16
C ASN A 82 3.58 -1.44 9.70
N ALA A 83 2.94 -2.56 9.32
CA ALA A 83 2.46 -2.72 7.95
C ALA A 83 1.22 -1.85 7.63
N ALA A 84 0.37 -1.58 8.63
CA ALA A 84 -0.86 -0.83 8.44
C ALA A 84 -0.59 0.61 8.00
N THR A 85 0.28 1.35 8.71
CA THR A 85 0.67 2.71 8.34
C THR A 85 1.29 2.76 6.96
N SER A 86 2.22 1.85 6.65
CA SER A 86 2.82 1.76 5.32
C SER A 86 1.76 1.58 4.23
N SER A 87 0.79 0.69 4.42
CA SER A 87 -0.26 0.46 3.42
C SER A 87 -1.22 1.63 3.26
N CYS A 88 -1.64 2.27 4.36
CA CYS A 88 -2.55 3.40 4.33
C CYS A 88 -1.90 4.61 3.66
N PHE A 89 -0.67 4.94 4.07
CA PHE A 89 0.09 6.05 3.49
C PHE A 89 0.48 5.74 2.04
N GLY A 90 0.87 4.50 1.73
CA GLY A 90 1.16 4.07 0.36
C GLY A 90 -0.04 4.24 -0.56
N ILE A 91 -1.24 3.81 -0.16
CA ILE A 91 -2.44 4.04 -0.99
C ILE A 91 -2.68 5.53 -1.23
N HIS A 92 -2.54 6.37 -0.21
CA HIS A 92 -2.83 7.79 -0.30
C HIS A 92 -1.77 8.61 -1.05
N SER A 93 -0.49 8.36 -0.81
CA SER A 93 0.64 9.17 -1.26
C SER A 93 1.36 8.60 -2.48
N ASP A 94 1.27 7.29 -2.70
CA ASP A 94 2.01 6.58 -3.76
C ASP A 94 1.06 6.03 -4.85
N VAL A 95 -0.10 5.49 -4.47
CA VAL A 95 -0.99 4.82 -5.44
C VAL A 95 -2.01 5.77 -6.06
N CYS A 96 -2.70 6.58 -5.25
CA CYS A 96 -3.78 7.45 -5.75
C CYS A 96 -3.31 8.68 -6.54
N PRO A 97 -2.26 9.43 -6.13
CA PRO A 97 -1.88 10.67 -6.80
C PRO A 97 -1.54 10.51 -8.29
N PRO A 98 -0.81 9.47 -8.73
CA PRO A 98 -0.52 9.27 -10.17
C PRO A 98 -1.76 9.19 -11.06
N TYR A 99 -2.89 8.65 -10.57
CA TYR A 99 -4.14 8.66 -11.35
C TYR A 99 -4.66 10.07 -11.59
N ILE A 100 -4.53 10.96 -10.61
CA ILE A 100 -5.05 12.33 -10.70
C ILE A 100 -4.06 13.21 -11.50
N ILE A 101 -2.76 13.04 -11.27
CA ILE A 101 -1.70 13.78 -11.96
C ILE A 101 -1.75 13.51 -13.48
N ASP A 102 -1.91 12.25 -13.87
CA ASP A 102 -1.77 11.86 -15.28
C ASP A 102 -3.09 11.82 -16.05
N LEU A 103 -4.22 11.57 -15.36
CA LEU A 103 -5.53 11.47 -16.01
C LEU A 103 -6.45 12.66 -15.73
N GLY A 104 -6.11 13.49 -14.74
CA GLY A 104 -6.94 14.59 -14.29
C GLY A 104 -6.86 15.82 -15.21
N THR A 105 -7.95 16.57 -15.30
CA THR A 105 -7.92 17.94 -15.83
C THR A 105 -7.29 18.90 -14.82
N ASP A 106 -6.95 20.12 -15.25
CA ASP A 106 -6.38 21.14 -14.36
C ASP A 106 -7.35 21.47 -13.21
N GLU A 107 -8.66 21.54 -13.49
CA GLU A 107 -9.68 21.75 -12.45
C GLU A 107 -9.72 20.59 -11.44
N GLN A 108 -9.57 19.35 -11.91
CA GLN A 108 -9.54 18.16 -11.05
C GLN A 108 -8.31 18.15 -10.15
N LYS A 109 -7.14 18.46 -10.72
CA LYS A 109 -5.87 18.57 -9.97
C LYS A 109 -5.97 19.65 -8.90
N GLN A 110 -6.43 20.85 -9.26
CA GLN A 110 -6.62 21.97 -8.33
C GLN A 110 -7.61 21.64 -7.21
N ARG A 111 -8.65 20.85 -7.51
CA ARG A 111 -9.70 20.49 -6.55
C ARG A 111 -9.25 19.45 -5.52
N TRP A 112 -8.40 18.50 -5.90
CA TRP A 112 -8.12 17.33 -5.07
C TRP A 112 -6.70 17.27 -4.52
N LEU A 113 -5.68 17.57 -5.34
CA LEU A 113 -4.28 17.39 -4.97
C LEU A 113 -3.84 18.23 -3.76
N PRO A 114 -4.25 19.51 -3.60
CA PRO A 114 -3.85 20.30 -2.42
C PRO A 114 -4.34 19.72 -1.10
N GLY A 115 -5.58 19.23 -1.07
CA GLY A 115 -6.13 18.57 0.12
C GLY A 115 -5.43 17.24 0.41
N MET A 116 -4.98 16.53 -0.63
CA MET A 116 -4.21 15.30 -0.45
C MET A 116 -2.80 15.58 0.09
N ALA A 117 -2.08 16.55 -0.48
CA ALA A 117 -0.73 16.91 -0.04
C ALA A 117 -0.69 17.34 1.45
N THR A 118 -1.74 17.99 1.94
CA THR A 118 -1.88 18.45 3.33
C THR A 118 -2.44 17.40 4.29
N GLY A 119 -2.97 16.29 3.78
CA GLY A 119 -3.67 15.27 4.59
C GLY A 119 -5.11 15.64 4.98
N GLU A 120 -5.61 16.81 4.55
CA GLU A 120 -7.01 17.22 4.75
C GLU A 120 -7.99 16.31 3.99
N LYS A 121 -7.55 15.75 2.86
CA LYS A 121 -8.29 14.79 2.05
C LYS A 121 -7.54 13.47 1.97
N ILE A 122 -8.00 12.45 2.69
CA ILE A 122 -7.51 11.08 2.55
C ILE A 122 -8.13 10.46 1.31
N CYS A 123 -7.29 9.77 0.54
CA CYS A 123 -7.71 9.15 -0.72
C CYS A 123 -7.63 7.62 -0.61
N ALA A 124 -8.57 6.97 -1.26
CA ALA A 124 -8.64 5.53 -1.43
C ALA A 124 -8.89 5.17 -2.90
N ILE A 125 -8.62 3.91 -3.24
CA ILE A 125 -8.93 3.35 -4.56
C ILE A 125 -9.79 2.09 -4.41
N ALA A 126 -10.89 2.05 -5.14
CA ALA A 126 -11.93 1.05 -5.00
C ALA A 126 -12.14 0.25 -6.28
N MET A 127 -11.41 -0.86 -6.36
CA MET A 127 -11.42 -1.79 -7.48
C MET A 127 -12.27 -3.04 -7.17
N THR A 128 -11.92 -3.74 -6.10
CA THR A 128 -12.43 -5.05 -5.71
C THR A 128 -13.88 -5.02 -5.26
N GLU A 129 -14.61 -6.09 -5.57
CA GLU A 129 -16.02 -6.27 -5.25
C GLU A 129 -16.26 -7.60 -4.53
N PRO A 130 -17.39 -7.75 -3.80
CA PRO A 130 -17.77 -9.03 -3.22
C PRO A 130 -17.83 -10.18 -4.24
N SER A 131 -18.13 -9.88 -5.50
CA SER A 131 -18.18 -10.85 -6.60
C SER A 131 -16.80 -11.23 -7.18
N GLY A 132 -15.73 -10.51 -6.85
CA GLY A 132 -14.39 -10.84 -7.34
C GLY A 132 -13.36 -9.72 -7.17
N GLY A 133 -12.09 -10.12 -7.06
CA GLY A 133 -10.92 -9.23 -7.03
C GLY A 133 -9.92 -9.52 -8.15
N SER A 134 -9.45 -10.77 -8.25
CA SER A 134 -8.43 -11.16 -9.24
C SER A 134 -8.91 -11.02 -10.69
N ASP A 135 -10.17 -11.36 -10.98
CA ASP A 135 -10.81 -11.08 -12.27
C ASP A 135 -11.41 -9.67 -12.28
N LEU A 136 -10.54 -8.66 -12.19
CA LEU A 136 -10.95 -7.26 -12.09
C LEU A 136 -11.79 -6.79 -13.30
N ALA A 137 -11.56 -7.40 -14.46
CA ALA A 137 -12.32 -7.11 -15.67
C ALA A 137 -13.81 -7.50 -15.57
N ALA A 138 -14.19 -8.36 -14.62
CA ALA A 138 -15.55 -8.84 -14.41
C ALA A 138 -16.37 -8.04 -13.37
N LEU A 139 -15.85 -6.89 -12.90
CA LEU A 139 -16.55 -6.02 -11.94
C LEU A 139 -17.99 -5.66 -12.37
N LYS A 140 -18.86 -5.46 -11.39
CA LYS A 140 -20.32 -5.32 -11.49
C LYS A 140 -20.84 -3.93 -11.12
N THR A 141 -20.08 -3.11 -10.40
CA THR A 141 -20.45 -1.71 -10.14
C THR A 141 -20.68 -1.00 -11.47
N THR A 142 -21.88 -0.43 -11.66
CA THR A 142 -22.31 0.19 -12.92
C THR A 142 -22.35 1.70 -12.81
N GLY A 143 -22.06 2.38 -13.92
CA GLY A 143 -22.29 3.82 -14.09
C GLY A 143 -23.10 4.03 -15.36
N VAL A 144 -24.31 4.56 -15.25
CA VAL A 144 -25.20 4.79 -16.39
C VAL A 144 -25.39 6.29 -16.60
N ARG A 145 -25.24 6.76 -17.84
CA ARG A 145 -25.47 8.18 -18.16
C ARG A 145 -26.93 8.56 -17.88
N ASP A 146 -27.11 9.70 -17.23
CA ASP A 146 -28.40 10.34 -17.00
C ASP A 146 -28.25 11.87 -17.14
N GLY A 147 -28.49 12.36 -18.36
CA GLY A 147 -28.14 13.73 -18.76
C GLY A 147 -26.62 13.92 -18.84
N ASP A 148 -26.12 14.97 -18.18
CA ASP A 148 -24.69 15.30 -18.10
C ASP A 148 -23.97 14.55 -16.95
N ASP A 149 -24.72 13.78 -16.15
CA ASP A 149 -24.22 13.04 -15.00
C ASP A 149 -24.21 11.52 -15.26
N TRP A 150 -23.66 10.81 -14.28
CA TRP A 150 -23.67 9.36 -14.15
C TRP A 150 -24.42 8.94 -12.89
N ILE A 151 -25.20 7.87 -12.99
CA ILE A 151 -25.78 7.19 -11.83
C ILE A 151 -24.98 5.94 -11.55
N ILE A 152 -24.27 5.95 -10.41
CA ILE A 152 -23.41 4.85 -9.98
C ILE A 152 -24.15 3.97 -8.96
N ASN A 153 -24.14 2.67 -9.23
CA ASN A 153 -24.75 1.63 -8.39
C ASN A 153 -23.79 0.45 -8.21
N GLY A 154 -23.68 -0.03 -6.98
CA GLY A 154 -22.89 -1.22 -6.67
C GLY A 154 -22.29 -1.19 -5.27
N SER A 155 -21.25 -2.01 -5.09
CA SER A 155 -20.51 -2.08 -3.83
C SER A 155 -19.07 -2.48 -4.06
N LYS A 156 -18.16 -1.91 -3.28
CA LYS A 156 -16.73 -2.26 -3.26
C LYS A 156 -16.37 -2.82 -1.89
N THR A 157 -15.38 -3.70 -1.84
CA THR A 157 -14.97 -4.38 -0.60
C THR A 157 -13.46 -4.42 -0.47
N PHE A 158 -12.99 -4.52 0.77
CA PHE A 158 -11.56 -4.47 1.15
C PHE A 158 -10.86 -3.15 0.80
N ILE A 159 -11.55 -2.02 0.94
CA ILE A 159 -10.99 -0.71 0.57
C ILE A 159 -10.16 -0.16 1.72
N THR A 160 -8.83 -0.19 1.58
CA THR A 160 -7.87 0.51 2.45
C THR A 160 -8.18 2.01 2.48
N ASN A 161 -8.09 2.64 3.64
CA ASN A 161 -8.55 4.01 3.90
C ASN A 161 -10.06 4.20 3.73
N GLY A 162 -10.82 3.14 3.45
CA GLY A 162 -12.21 3.24 2.99
C GLY A 162 -13.15 3.87 4.01
N PHE A 163 -12.93 3.65 5.31
CA PHE A 163 -13.81 4.21 6.35
C PHE A 163 -13.63 5.72 6.51
N GLN A 164 -12.40 6.22 6.41
CA GLN A 164 -12.05 7.62 6.60
C GLN A 164 -11.89 8.41 5.29
N ALA A 165 -11.84 7.78 4.12
CA ALA A 165 -11.53 8.45 2.86
C ALA A 165 -12.50 9.61 2.54
N ASP A 166 -11.94 10.77 2.18
CA ASP A 166 -12.68 11.92 1.66
C ASP A 166 -12.87 11.82 0.14
N LEU A 167 -11.95 11.11 -0.51
CA LEU A 167 -11.86 10.89 -1.95
C LEU A 167 -11.71 9.40 -2.24
N VAL A 168 -12.49 8.87 -3.18
CA VAL A 168 -12.38 7.48 -3.61
C VAL A 168 -12.35 7.39 -5.13
N ILE A 169 -11.27 6.85 -5.69
CA ILE A 169 -11.18 6.50 -7.11
C ILE A 169 -11.91 5.18 -7.31
N VAL A 170 -13.07 5.18 -7.97
CA VAL A 170 -13.94 4.00 -8.14
C VAL A 170 -13.90 3.47 -9.56
N ALA A 171 -13.52 2.20 -9.72
CA ALA A 171 -13.61 1.49 -10.99
C ALA A 171 -15.05 1.04 -11.27
N THR A 172 -15.63 1.56 -12.35
CA THR A 172 -17.07 1.46 -12.65
C THR A 172 -17.28 1.00 -14.09
N ARG A 173 -18.22 0.07 -14.31
CA ARG A 173 -18.61 -0.39 -15.64
C ARG A 173 -19.61 0.59 -16.27
N THR A 174 -19.18 1.31 -17.29
CA THR A 174 -20.04 2.23 -18.06
C THR A 174 -20.58 1.59 -19.34
N ASP A 175 -19.91 0.56 -19.87
CA ASP A 175 -20.38 -0.20 -21.04
C ASP A 175 -20.24 -1.72 -20.82
N PRO A 176 -21.33 -2.44 -20.51
CA PRO A 176 -21.26 -3.89 -20.28
C PRO A 176 -20.92 -4.71 -21.53
N SER A 177 -21.08 -4.16 -22.74
CA SER A 177 -20.80 -4.88 -23.98
C SER A 177 -19.31 -4.97 -24.32
N LYS A 178 -18.47 -4.14 -23.67
CA LYS A 178 -17.04 -3.99 -24.00
C LYS A 178 -16.07 -4.69 -23.05
N GLY A 179 -16.57 -5.49 -22.10
CA GLY A 179 -15.72 -6.19 -21.13
C GLY A 179 -14.81 -5.22 -20.36
N ALA A 180 -13.49 -5.43 -20.41
CA ALA A 180 -12.50 -4.57 -19.77
C ALA A 180 -12.50 -3.13 -20.33
N LYS A 181 -12.76 -2.95 -21.63
CA LYS A 181 -12.83 -1.64 -22.30
C LYS A 181 -14.11 -0.85 -22.00
N GLY A 182 -14.98 -1.42 -21.16
CA GLY A 182 -16.19 -0.77 -20.66
C GLY A 182 -16.05 -0.25 -19.24
N ILE A 183 -14.84 -0.21 -18.69
CA ILE A 183 -14.55 0.25 -17.33
C ILE A 183 -14.00 1.68 -17.39
N THR A 184 -14.54 2.54 -16.54
CA THR A 184 -14.20 3.95 -16.39
C THR A 184 -13.90 4.25 -14.91
N LEU A 185 -13.02 5.21 -14.64
CA LEU A 185 -12.70 5.66 -13.29
C LEU A 185 -13.49 6.93 -12.96
N PHE A 186 -14.04 6.99 -11.75
CA PHE A 186 -14.71 8.18 -11.22
C PHE A 186 -14.13 8.51 -9.84
N MET A 187 -13.97 9.80 -9.56
CA MET A 187 -13.73 10.27 -8.21
C MET A 187 -15.07 10.45 -7.48
N ILE A 188 -15.28 9.68 -6.41
CA ILE A 188 -16.41 9.83 -5.50
C ILE A 188 -15.94 10.57 -4.26
N GLU A 189 -16.67 11.63 -3.90
CA GLU A 189 -16.34 12.46 -2.75
C GLU A 189 -17.25 12.12 -1.56
N ASP A 190 -16.70 12.26 -0.35
CA ASP A 190 -17.51 12.16 0.86
C ASP A 190 -18.68 13.16 0.84
N GLY A 191 -19.82 12.73 1.38
CA GLY A 191 -21.05 13.53 1.42
C GLY A 191 -21.90 13.50 0.15
N MET A 192 -21.47 12.85 -0.94
CA MET A 192 -22.34 12.61 -2.10
C MET A 192 -23.56 11.75 -1.71
N ALA A 193 -24.75 12.17 -2.12
CA ALA A 193 -26.00 11.45 -1.80
C ALA A 193 -25.98 10.04 -2.39
N GLY A 194 -26.35 9.04 -1.59
CA GLY A 194 -26.35 7.62 -1.97
C GLY A 194 -25.01 6.91 -1.77
N PHE A 195 -23.91 7.65 -1.53
CA PHE A 195 -22.61 7.06 -1.17
C PHE A 195 -22.57 6.82 0.34
N SER A 196 -22.27 5.59 0.75
CA SER A 196 -22.15 5.23 2.16
C SER A 196 -21.07 4.17 2.38
N ARG A 197 -20.67 4.00 3.65
CA ARG A 197 -19.60 3.10 4.06
C ARG A 197 -20.12 2.06 5.03
N GLY A 198 -19.57 0.86 4.95
CA GLY A 198 -19.77 -0.18 5.94
C GLY A 198 -19.01 0.10 7.23
N ARG A 199 -19.05 -0.88 8.14
CA ARG A 199 -18.16 -0.88 9.31
C ARG A 199 -16.71 -1.11 8.90
N LYS A 200 -15.79 -0.72 9.77
CA LYS A 200 -14.39 -1.20 9.71
C LYS A 200 -14.38 -2.73 9.78
N LEU A 201 -13.76 -3.36 8.79
CA LEU A 201 -13.69 -4.81 8.70
C LEU A 201 -12.79 -5.37 9.79
N ASP A 202 -13.21 -6.50 10.36
CA ASP A 202 -12.46 -7.22 11.38
C ASP A 202 -11.49 -8.18 10.69
N LYS A 203 -10.19 -7.94 10.87
CA LYS A 203 -9.11 -8.56 10.08
C LYS A 203 -8.16 -9.32 10.99
N VAL A 204 -7.45 -10.30 10.42
CA VAL A 204 -6.44 -11.08 11.13
C VAL A 204 -5.27 -10.22 11.62
N GLY A 205 -4.88 -9.23 10.81
CA GLY A 205 -3.85 -8.22 11.12
C GLY A 205 -4.20 -6.88 10.50
N GLN A 206 -3.32 -5.89 10.66
CA GLN A 206 -3.49 -4.49 10.32
C GLN A 206 -4.76 -3.91 10.93
N GLU A 207 -4.89 -4.05 12.25
CA GLU A 207 -6.06 -3.56 13.00
C GLU A 207 -6.20 -2.05 12.85
N GLU A 208 -5.08 -1.33 12.72
CA GLU A 208 -4.97 0.12 12.52
C GLU A 208 -5.40 0.58 11.12
N SER A 209 -5.48 -0.33 10.13
CA SER A 209 -6.03 -0.01 8.81
C SER A 209 -7.56 -0.05 8.85
N ASP A 210 -8.20 1.06 8.54
CA ASP A 210 -9.65 1.26 8.58
C ASP A 210 -10.37 0.70 7.33
N THR A 211 -9.93 -0.46 6.87
CA THR A 211 -10.47 -1.15 5.69
C THR A 211 -11.99 -1.29 5.77
N ALA A 212 -12.71 -0.86 4.74
CA ALA A 212 -14.18 -0.85 4.74
C ALA A 212 -14.80 -1.38 3.43
N GLU A 213 -16.08 -1.68 3.51
CA GLU A 213 -16.95 -1.80 2.35
C GLU A 213 -17.51 -0.42 1.97
N LEU A 214 -17.71 -0.18 0.69
CA LEU A 214 -18.29 1.03 0.14
C LEU A 214 -19.56 0.67 -0.63
N PHE A 215 -20.63 1.44 -0.47
CA PHE A 215 -21.91 1.21 -1.11
C PHE A 215 -22.32 2.44 -1.92
N PHE A 216 -22.82 2.17 -3.13
CA PHE A 216 -23.28 3.19 -4.06
C PHE A 216 -24.74 2.85 -4.41
N ASP A 217 -25.67 3.63 -3.89
CA ASP A 217 -27.10 3.53 -4.20
C ASP A 217 -27.54 4.79 -4.94
N ASN A 218 -27.66 4.66 -6.26
CA ASN A 218 -28.05 5.76 -7.16
C ASN A 218 -27.24 7.05 -6.96
N VAL A 219 -25.92 6.91 -6.77
CA VAL A 219 -25.03 8.06 -6.57
C VAL A 219 -24.96 8.85 -7.86
N ARG A 220 -25.42 10.09 -7.83
CA ARG A 220 -25.33 11.03 -8.95
C ARG A 220 -23.95 11.67 -8.97
N VAL A 221 -23.19 11.41 -10.03
CA VAL A 221 -21.79 11.83 -10.19
C VAL A 221 -21.66 12.63 -11.48
N PRO A 222 -21.30 13.92 -11.42
CA PRO A 222 -21.08 14.72 -12.62
C PRO A 222 -19.97 14.13 -13.52
N ASP A 223 -20.05 14.31 -14.85
CA ASP A 223 -18.95 13.87 -15.73
C ASP A 223 -17.62 14.56 -15.41
N THR A 224 -17.64 15.75 -14.77
CA THR A 224 -16.44 16.43 -14.25
C THR A 224 -15.71 15.66 -13.15
N ASN A 225 -16.32 14.61 -12.59
CA ASN A 225 -15.69 13.70 -11.63
C ASN A 225 -15.10 12.44 -12.31
N ARG A 226 -15.28 12.27 -13.63
CA ARG A 226 -14.66 11.18 -14.40
C ARG A 226 -13.16 11.42 -14.55
N LEU A 227 -12.35 10.44 -14.19
CA LEU A 227 -10.89 10.47 -14.31
C LEU A 227 -10.46 9.81 -15.62
N GLY A 228 -9.81 10.58 -16.49
CA GLY A 228 -9.43 10.13 -17.83
C GLY A 228 -10.64 9.83 -18.73
N GLU A 229 -10.40 9.22 -19.89
CA GLU A 229 -11.45 8.93 -20.89
C GLU A 229 -12.41 7.79 -20.48
N GLU A 230 -13.66 7.87 -20.94
CA GLU A 230 -14.64 6.79 -20.77
C GLU A 230 -14.14 5.48 -21.43
N GLY A 231 -14.19 4.37 -20.69
CA GLY A 231 -13.74 3.05 -21.15
C GLY A 231 -12.23 2.81 -21.02
N MET A 232 -11.45 3.83 -20.63
CA MET A 232 -9.99 3.71 -20.46
C MET A 232 -9.56 3.31 -19.04
N GLY A 233 -10.50 3.21 -18.09
CA GLY A 233 -10.20 2.98 -16.69
C GLY A 233 -9.43 1.69 -16.41
N PHE A 234 -9.75 0.60 -17.11
CA PHE A 234 -9.00 -0.66 -16.96
C PHE A 234 -7.55 -0.54 -17.43
N ILE A 235 -7.31 0.15 -18.55
CA ILE A 235 -5.97 0.36 -19.09
C ILE A 235 -5.16 1.22 -18.13
N SER A 236 -5.74 2.30 -17.63
CA SER A 236 -5.11 3.17 -16.63
C SER A 236 -4.71 2.39 -15.38
N MET A 237 -5.59 1.52 -14.86
CA MET A 237 -5.23 0.65 -13.72
C MET A 237 -4.06 -0.28 -14.06
N MET A 238 -4.07 -0.95 -15.22
CA MET A 238 -2.98 -1.83 -15.61
C MET A 238 -1.63 -1.11 -15.78
N GLN A 239 -1.65 0.18 -16.14
CA GLN A 239 -0.45 1.01 -16.24
C GLN A 239 0.12 1.43 -14.87
N ARG A 240 -0.71 1.48 -13.80
CA ARG A 240 -0.29 1.95 -12.46
C ARG A 240 -0.09 0.87 -11.42
N LEU A 241 -0.68 -0.31 -11.63
CA LEU A 241 -0.42 -1.48 -10.79
C LEU A 241 1.08 -1.85 -10.66
N PRO A 242 1.97 -1.64 -11.65
CA PRO A 242 3.40 -1.87 -11.45
C PRO A 242 4.00 -1.06 -10.28
N GLN A 243 3.65 0.23 -10.15
CA GLN A 243 4.09 1.07 -9.03
C GLN A 243 3.57 0.54 -7.69
N GLU A 244 2.26 0.24 -7.60
CA GLU A 244 1.65 -0.35 -6.39
C GLU A 244 2.36 -1.66 -5.97
N ARG A 245 2.74 -2.49 -6.94
CA ARG A 245 3.44 -3.76 -6.71
C ARG A 245 4.87 -3.57 -6.22
N VAL A 246 5.60 -2.59 -6.76
CA VAL A 246 6.95 -2.27 -6.28
C VAL A 246 6.88 -1.65 -4.88
N GLY A 247 5.97 -0.72 -4.62
CA GLY A 247 5.76 -0.15 -3.28
C GLY A 247 5.40 -1.20 -2.23
N ALA A 248 4.58 -2.18 -2.60
CA ALA A 248 4.32 -3.35 -1.77
C ALA A 248 5.58 -4.17 -1.51
N ALA A 249 6.43 -4.38 -2.53
CA ALA A 249 7.67 -5.13 -2.39
C ALA A 249 8.70 -4.45 -1.46
N VAL A 250 8.85 -3.12 -1.60
CA VAL A 250 9.64 -2.28 -0.70
C VAL A 250 9.18 -2.46 0.74
N SER A 251 7.86 -2.32 0.95
CA SER A 251 7.24 -2.43 2.28
C SER A 251 7.43 -3.82 2.88
N ASN A 252 7.31 -4.87 2.08
CA ASN A 252 7.49 -6.26 2.52
C ASN A 252 8.89 -6.51 3.08
N VAL A 253 9.92 -6.09 2.32
CA VAL A 253 11.33 -6.26 2.69
C VAL A 253 11.67 -5.44 3.93
N ALA A 254 11.28 -4.16 3.95
CA ALA A 254 11.55 -3.27 5.08
C ALA A 254 10.90 -3.74 6.38
N HIS A 255 9.64 -4.19 6.32
CA HIS A 255 8.92 -4.74 7.47
C HIS A 255 9.61 -6.00 8.02
N ALA A 256 9.97 -6.95 7.15
CA ALA A 256 10.67 -8.17 7.56
C ALA A 256 12.04 -7.86 8.20
N LYS A 257 12.80 -6.93 7.60
CA LYS A 257 14.11 -6.51 8.06
C LYS A 257 14.05 -5.89 9.46
N ALA A 258 13.08 -5.00 9.70
CA ALA A 258 12.90 -4.36 11.00
C ALA A 258 12.64 -5.40 12.12
N ILE A 259 11.73 -6.35 11.88
CA ILE A 259 11.41 -7.39 12.87
C ILE A 259 12.57 -8.37 13.07
N LEU A 260 13.32 -8.70 12.01
CA LEU A 260 14.51 -9.54 12.13
C LEU A 260 15.58 -8.87 13.00
N LEU A 261 15.78 -7.54 12.88
CA LEU A 261 16.72 -6.81 13.72
C LEU A 261 16.34 -6.86 15.21
N GLU A 262 15.06 -6.67 15.55
CA GLU A 262 14.57 -6.84 16.91
C GLU A 262 14.74 -8.30 17.40
N THR A 263 14.46 -9.27 16.52
CA THR A 263 14.65 -10.69 16.82
C THR A 263 16.12 -11.01 17.11
N LEU A 264 17.05 -10.40 16.37
CA LEU A 264 18.49 -10.55 16.60
C LEU A 264 18.92 -10.02 17.97
N GLU A 265 18.30 -8.95 18.47
CA GLU A 265 18.53 -8.46 19.83
C GLU A 265 18.00 -9.47 20.86
N TYR A 266 16.75 -9.89 20.71
CA TYR A 266 16.11 -10.85 21.61
C TYR A 266 16.91 -12.16 21.73
N VAL A 267 17.34 -12.75 20.61
CA VAL A 267 18.06 -14.03 20.65
C VAL A 267 19.44 -13.92 21.30
N LYS A 268 20.10 -12.75 21.24
CA LYS A 268 21.39 -12.50 21.92
C LYS A 268 21.22 -12.42 23.44
N GLU A 269 20.15 -11.79 23.89
CA GLU A 269 19.86 -11.57 25.30
C GLU A 269 19.25 -12.81 25.97
N ARG A 270 18.23 -13.39 25.37
CA ARG A 270 17.48 -14.52 25.92
C ARG A 270 18.40 -15.72 26.16
N LYS A 271 18.38 -16.25 27.39
CA LYS A 271 19.17 -17.41 27.79
C LYS A 271 18.34 -18.69 27.90
N ALA A 272 18.90 -19.80 27.43
CA ALA A 272 18.44 -21.15 27.72
C ALA A 272 19.65 -22.09 27.79
N PHE A 273 19.59 -23.13 28.60
CA PHE A 273 20.70 -24.09 28.78
C PHE A 273 22.07 -23.41 29.01
N GLY A 274 22.08 -22.32 29.80
CA GLY A 274 23.31 -21.60 30.19
C GLY A 274 23.93 -20.68 29.13
N GLN A 275 23.32 -20.49 27.96
CA GLN A 275 23.85 -19.63 26.89
C GLN A 275 22.75 -18.83 26.17
N SER A 276 23.15 -17.89 25.30
CA SER A 276 22.22 -17.16 24.42
C SER A 276 21.50 -18.14 23.49
N ILE A 277 20.19 -17.97 23.29
CA ILE A 277 19.49 -18.82 22.32
C ILE A 277 20.01 -18.62 20.89
N GLY A 278 20.54 -17.45 20.58
CA GLY A 278 21.19 -17.16 19.31
C GLY A 278 22.52 -17.89 19.08
N SER A 279 23.15 -18.48 20.10
CA SER A 279 24.41 -19.23 19.92
C SER A 279 24.22 -20.70 19.54
N PHE A 280 23.01 -21.25 19.69
CA PHE A 280 22.68 -22.60 19.23
C PHE A 280 22.81 -22.70 17.71
N GLN A 281 23.44 -23.78 17.22
CA GLN A 281 23.77 -23.92 15.80
C GLN A 281 22.54 -23.81 14.88
N HIS A 282 21.44 -24.49 15.23
CA HIS A 282 20.20 -24.42 14.47
C HIS A 282 19.69 -22.98 14.32
N ASN A 283 19.63 -22.24 15.43
CA ASN A 283 19.17 -20.85 15.43
C ASN A 283 20.10 -19.95 14.62
N LYS A 284 21.43 -20.16 14.68
CA LYS A 284 22.39 -19.43 13.83
C LYS A 284 22.15 -19.67 12.34
N PHE A 285 21.88 -20.91 11.94
CA PHE A 285 21.60 -21.24 10.55
C PHE A 285 20.29 -20.58 10.08
N LYS A 286 19.23 -20.66 10.89
CA LYS A 286 17.97 -19.97 10.60
C LYS A 286 18.13 -18.46 10.45
N LEU A 287 18.86 -17.82 11.37
CA LEU A 287 19.16 -16.39 11.27
C LEU A 287 19.95 -16.05 10.00
N ALA A 288 20.94 -16.87 9.64
CA ALA A 288 21.71 -16.68 8.41
C ALA A 288 20.84 -16.81 7.15
N GLU A 289 19.96 -17.82 7.09
CA GLU A 289 19.00 -18.00 6.00
C GLU A 289 18.07 -16.79 5.87
N MET A 290 17.48 -16.31 6.98
CA MET A 290 16.59 -15.15 6.97
C MET A 290 17.30 -13.88 6.47
N VAL A 291 18.51 -13.59 6.98
CA VAL A 291 19.29 -12.44 6.51
C VAL A 291 19.56 -12.54 5.00
N THR A 292 20.03 -13.71 4.53
CA THR A 292 20.31 -13.90 3.10
C THR A 292 19.07 -13.72 2.24
N ARG A 293 17.91 -14.26 2.66
CA ARG A 293 16.66 -14.13 1.90
C ARG A 293 16.21 -12.67 1.78
N ILE A 294 16.32 -11.91 2.87
CA ILE A 294 16.00 -10.47 2.86
C ILE A 294 16.96 -9.73 1.94
N GLU A 295 18.27 -9.92 2.07
CA GLU A 295 19.26 -9.18 1.26
C GLU A 295 19.14 -9.51 -0.24
N VAL A 296 18.84 -10.75 -0.59
CA VAL A 296 18.60 -11.14 -2.00
C VAL A 296 17.31 -10.53 -2.54
N ALA A 297 16.23 -10.49 -1.75
CA ALA A 297 15.00 -9.81 -2.14
C ALA A 297 15.21 -8.30 -2.24
N GLU A 298 15.94 -7.69 -1.31
CA GLU A 298 16.27 -6.26 -1.28
C GLU A 298 17.03 -5.85 -2.54
N ALA A 299 18.02 -6.64 -2.98
CA ALA A 299 18.76 -6.36 -4.22
C ALA A 299 17.84 -6.32 -5.45
N TYR A 300 16.92 -7.27 -5.60
CA TYR A 300 15.98 -7.27 -6.74
C TYR A 300 14.96 -6.14 -6.66
N VAL A 301 14.52 -5.78 -5.44
CA VAL A 301 13.62 -4.65 -5.21
C VAL A 301 14.31 -3.31 -5.51
N ASP A 302 15.59 -3.18 -5.15
CA ASP A 302 16.41 -2.00 -5.47
C ASP A 302 16.53 -1.80 -6.98
N ASP A 303 16.82 -2.86 -7.74
CA ASP A 303 16.83 -2.82 -9.20
C ASP A 303 15.46 -2.39 -9.77
N CYS A 304 14.35 -2.83 -9.17
CA CYS A 304 13.01 -2.42 -9.57
C CYS A 304 12.71 -0.95 -9.24
N ILE A 305 13.22 -0.42 -8.13
CA ILE A 305 13.10 0.99 -7.76
C ILE A 305 13.83 1.86 -8.79
N GLU A 306 15.08 1.51 -9.14
CA GLU A 306 15.85 2.25 -10.15
C GLU A 306 15.16 2.18 -11.52
N ALA A 307 14.75 1.00 -11.95
CA ALA A 307 14.00 0.84 -13.20
C ALA A 307 12.70 1.64 -13.22
N HIS A 308 12.02 1.78 -12.07
CA HIS A 308 10.83 2.63 -11.97
C HIS A 308 11.18 4.10 -12.15
N ALA A 309 12.19 4.60 -11.42
CA ALA A 309 12.65 5.98 -11.51
C ALA A 309 13.14 6.35 -12.93
N GLU A 310 13.66 5.38 -13.68
CA GLU A 310 14.09 5.53 -15.07
C GLU A 310 12.95 5.32 -16.10
N GLY A 311 11.76 4.91 -15.67
CA GLY A 311 10.63 4.61 -16.56
C GLY A 311 10.79 3.34 -17.40
N THR A 312 11.69 2.43 -16.98
CA THR A 312 12.00 1.17 -17.67
C THR A 312 11.42 -0.07 -16.99
N LEU A 313 10.81 0.08 -15.82
CA LEU A 313 10.17 -1.01 -15.09
C LEU A 313 9.05 -1.66 -15.90
N THR A 314 9.13 -2.97 -16.07
CA THR A 314 8.06 -3.74 -16.72
C THR A 314 7.01 -4.22 -15.70
N PRO A 315 5.76 -4.44 -16.12
CA PRO A 315 4.74 -5.06 -15.26
C PRO A 315 5.13 -6.45 -14.74
N ILE A 316 6.00 -7.15 -15.47
CA ILE A 316 6.48 -8.50 -15.14
C ILE A 316 7.55 -8.45 -14.05
N ASP A 317 8.47 -7.49 -14.12
CA ASP A 317 9.48 -7.31 -13.07
C ASP A 317 8.85 -6.85 -11.75
N ALA A 318 7.88 -5.94 -11.82
CA ALA A 318 7.05 -5.57 -10.67
C ALA A 318 6.31 -6.79 -10.07
N ALA A 319 5.78 -7.69 -10.91
CA ALA A 319 5.11 -8.91 -10.45
C ALA A 319 6.09 -9.85 -9.73
N LYS A 320 7.30 -10.07 -10.27
CA LYS A 320 8.37 -10.86 -9.65
C LYS A 320 8.74 -10.30 -8.27
N ALA A 321 8.96 -8.99 -8.17
CA ALA A 321 9.31 -8.32 -6.92
C ALA A 321 8.19 -8.50 -5.88
N LYS A 322 6.94 -8.26 -6.27
CA LYS A 322 5.79 -8.32 -5.36
C LYS A 322 5.58 -9.71 -4.77
N TRP A 323 5.54 -10.77 -5.59
CA TRP A 323 5.24 -12.09 -5.04
C TRP A 323 6.41 -12.66 -4.24
N PHE A 324 7.65 -12.45 -4.71
CA PHE A 324 8.83 -13.00 -4.05
C PHE A 324 9.10 -12.33 -2.70
N SER A 325 9.00 -10.99 -2.63
CA SER A 325 9.14 -10.26 -1.37
C SER A 325 8.05 -10.63 -0.36
N ALA A 326 6.81 -10.86 -0.81
CA ALA A 326 5.72 -11.31 0.07
C ALA A 326 5.98 -12.71 0.65
N GLU A 327 6.50 -13.65 -0.15
CA GLU A 327 6.95 -14.97 0.34
C GLU A 327 8.08 -14.83 1.37
N VAL A 328 9.12 -14.07 1.05
CA VAL A 328 10.26 -13.83 1.94
C VAL A 328 9.80 -13.22 3.26
N GLN A 329 8.96 -12.18 3.23
CA GLN A 329 8.45 -11.53 4.42
C GLN A 329 7.70 -12.51 5.32
N ASN A 330 6.76 -13.28 4.75
CA ASN A 330 5.94 -14.19 5.54
C ASN A 330 6.78 -15.28 6.21
N ASP A 331 7.71 -15.90 5.47
CA ASP A 331 8.54 -16.98 6.01
C ASP A 331 9.53 -16.47 7.07
N VAL A 332 10.13 -15.30 6.85
CA VAL A 332 11.04 -14.67 7.82
C VAL A 332 10.28 -14.36 9.11
N LEU A 333 9.09 -13.77 9.02
CA LEU A 333 8.33 -13.40 10.21
C LEU A 333 7.81 -14.62 10.97
N ASP A 334 7.49 -15.71 10.28
CA ASP A 334 7.13 -16.99 10.90
C ASP A 334 8.31 -17.58 11.69
N ASP A 335 9.50 -17.61 11.09
CA ASP A 335 10.73 -18.05 11.77
C ASP A 335 11.09 -17.11 12.94
N CYS A 336 10.81 -15.79 12.83
CA CYS A 336 10.99 -14.85 13.94
C CYS A 336 10.06 -15.20 15.11
N VAL A 337 8.77 -15.43 14.87
CA VAL A 337 7.83 -15.90 15.91
C VAL A 337 8.36 -17.16 16.59
N GLN A 338 8.84 -18.13 15.80
CA GLN A 338 9.39 -19.38 16.32
C GLN A 338 10.60 -19.17 17.24
N LEU A 339 11.49 -18.21 16.93
CA LEU A 339 12.66 -17.88 17.76
C LEU A 339 12.29 -17.20 19.09
N TYR A 340 11.17 -16.47 19.14
CA TYR A 340 10.63 -15.95 20.40
C TYR A 340 9.99 -17.05 21.28
N GLY A 341 9.60 -18.18 20.70
CA GLY A 341 8.92 -19.27 21.38
C GLY A 341 7.54 -18.81 21.88
N GLY A 342 7.17 -19.17 23.12
CA GLY A 342 5.86 -18.79 23.68
C GLY A 342 5.60 -17.27 23.69
N TYR A 343 6.64 -16.45 23.85
CA TYR A 343 6.51 -14.99 23.79
C TYR A 343 6.18 -14.48 22.37
N GLY A 344 6.59 -15.22 21.33
CA GLY A 344 6.32 -14.86 19.94
C GLY A 344 4.85 -14.97 19.57
N PHE A 345 4.05 -15.66 20.40
CA PHE A 345 2.61 -15.78 20.23
C PHE A 345 1.82 -14.74 21.03
N MET A 346 2.48 -13.94 21.88
CA MET A 346 1.83 -12.94 22.73
C MET A 346 1.80 -11.59 22.02
N ASN A 347 0.64 -10.91 22.04
CA ASN A 347 0.50 -9.58 21.43
C ASN A 347 1.36 -8.50 22.11
N GLU A 348 1.89 -8.73 23.30
CA GLU A 348 2.85 -7.84 23.96
C GLU A 348 4.17 -7.72 23.17
N TYR A 349 4.49 -8.73 22.35
CA TYR A 349 5.67 -8.72 21.48
C TYR A 349 5.25 -8.38 20.06
N ARG A 350 5.90 -7.35 19.51
CA ARG A 350 5.62 -6.81 18.17
C ARG A 350 5.69 -7.87 17.06
N VAL A 351 6.57 -8.87 17.20
CA VAL A 351 6.73 -9.99 16.25
C VAL A 351 5.42 -10.73 15.96
N ALA A 352 4.55 -10.90 16.98
CA ALA A 352 3.26 -11.58 16.83
C ALA A 352 2.32 -10.79 15.93
N ARG A 353 2.26 -9.46 16.12
CA ARG A 353 1.45 -8.55 15.29
C ARG A 353 2.00 -8.48 13.87
N ALA A 354 3.31 -8.29 13.73
CA ALA A 354 3.97 -8.22 12.43
C ALA A 354 3.72 -9.46 11.56
N TRP A 355 3.76 -10.66 12.17
CA TRP A 355 3.43 -11.91 11.48
C TRP A 355 1.98 -11.94 10.99
N ARG A 356 1.01 -11.53 11.83
CA ARG A 356 -0.41 -11.42 11.43
C ARG A 356 -0.61 -10.41 10.30
N ASP A 357 0.05 -9.26 10.40
CA ASP A 357 -0.02 -8.17 9.44
C ASP A 357 0.53 -8.56 8.06
N ALA A 358 1.63 -9.30 8.03
CA ALA A 358 2.28 -9.74 6.79
C ALA A 358 1.45 -10.77 6.02
N ARG A 359 0.52 -11.47 6.66
CA ARG A 359 -0.23 -12.54 5.99
C ARG A 359 -0.98 -12.05 4.75
N VAL A 360 -1.47 -10.80 4.77
CA VAL A 360 -2.24 -10.23 3.65
C VAL A 360 -1.38 -9.93 2.43
N THR A 361 -0.05 -9.85 2.56
CA THR A 361 0.83 -9.40 1.48
C THR A 361 0.90 -10.39 0.31
N LYS A 362 0.62 -11.66 0.56
CA LYS A 362 0.42 -12.69 -0.48
C LYS A 362 -0.90 -12.54 -1.26
N ILE A 363 -1.82 -11.67 -0.82
CA ILE A 363 -3.21 -11.57 -1.31
C ILE A 363 -3.47 -10.26 -2.06
N TRP A 364 -3.17 -9.11 -1.45
CA TRP A 364 -3.46 -7.79 -2.04
C TRP A 364 -2.45 -7.35 -3.11
N ALA A 365 -2.68 -6.20 -3.76
CA ALA A 365 -1.94 -5.75 -4.95
C ALA A 365 -1.85 -6.82 -6.06
N GLY A 366 -2.86 -7.71 -6.08
CA GLY A 366 -2.92 -8.97 -6.81
C GLY A 366 -2.22 -10.12 -6.06
N SER A 367 -2.93 -11.24 -5.89
CA SER A 367 -2.41 -12.43 -5.20
C SER A 367 -1.13 -12.97 -5.84
N ASN A 368 -0.32 -13.71 -5.07
CA ASN A 368 0.90 -14.35 -5.59
C ASN A 368 0.62 -15.25 -6.80
N GLU A 369 -0.53 -15.90 -6.86
CA GLU A 369 -0.95 -16.72 -7.99
C GLU A 369 -1.18 -15.88 -9.26
N ILE A 370 -1.77 -14.69 -9.12
CA ILE A 370 -1.93 -13.74 -10.24
C ILE A 370 -0.58 -13.20 -10.69
N MET A 371 0.36 -12.94 -9.77
CA MET A 371 1.72 -12.54 -10.17
C MET A 371 2.40 -13.64 -10.98
N LYS A 372 2.28 -14.90 -10.53
CA LYS A 372 2.83 -16.07 -11.25
C LYS A 372 2.14 -16.30 -12.59
N GLU A 373 0.83 -16.07 -12.70
CA GLU A 373 0.09 -16.10 -13.96
C GLU A 373 0.60 -15.06 -14.96
N LEU A 374 0.86 -13.82 -14.51
CA LEU A 374 1.46 -12.78 -15.37
C LEU A 374 2.83 -13.19 -15.90
N ILE A 375 3.68 -13.74 -15.02
CA ILE A 375 5.01 -14.23 -15.40
C ILE A 375 4.89 -15.43 -16.37
N GLY A 376 3.97 -16.37 -16.13
CA GLY A 376 3.74 -17.52 -17.00
C GLY A 376 3.32 -17.12 -18.41
N ARG A 377 2.40 -16.15 -18.53
CA ARG A 377 1.96 -15.61 -19.83
C ARG A 377 3.09 -14.92 -20.59
N ASP A 378 3.97 -14.19 -19.90
CA ASP A 378 5.13 -13.55 -20.50
C ASP A 378 6.14 -14.57 -21.07
N LEU A 379 6.23 -15.75 -20.43
CA LEU A 379 6.99 -16.89 -20.95
C LEU A 379 6.30 -17.61 -22.13
N GLY A 380 5.07 -17.22 -22.50
CA GLY A 380 4.29 -17.80 -23.58
C GLY A 380 3.59 -19.11 -23.23
N LEU A 381 3.33 -19.37 -21.94
CA LEU A 381 2.69 -20.58 -21.42
C LEU A 381 1.21 -20.39 -21.05
#